data_AF-A0A7S3FLG8-F1
#
_entry.id   AF-A0A7S3FLG8-F1
#
_cell.length_a   1.000
_cell.length_b   1.000
_cell.length_c   1.000
_cell.angle_alpha   90.00
_cell.angle_beta   90.00
_cell.angle_gamma   90.00
#
_symmetry.space_group_name_H-M   'P 1'
#
loop_
_entity.id
_entity.type
_entity.pdbx_description
1 polymer ?
#
loop_
_entity_poly.entity_id
_entity_poly.type
_entity_poly.pdbx_seq_one_letter_code
_entity_poly.pdbx_strand_id
1 'polypeptide(L)'
;ASMLTATAFANFAACSPLARFMLAYLATDTLWLLVQPTIVRAPRTLLAHHTVTLALLLHPLTHRPHLRYVPWLSVVEVNTFFVVLRRHLKHPILDMLFVASWILIRVLWFPYVPLHLLLFAREPWPARHTLPV
;
A
#
# COMPACT_ATOMS: atom_id res chain seq x y z
N ALA A 1 2.65 -30.24 6.64
CA ALA A 1 3.27 -29.21 7.49
C ALA A 1 4.42 -28.47 6.80
N SER A 2 5.32 -29.17 6.09
CA SER A 2 6.53 -28.60 5.46
C SER A 2 6.30 -27.62 4.29
N MET A 3 5.28 -27.83 3.47
CA MET A 3 4.99 -26.90 2.35
C MET A 3 4.34 -25.58 2.79
N LEU A 4 3.51 -25.60 3.85
CA LEU A 4 2.85 -24.41 4.39
C LEU A 4 3.84 -23.46 5.09
N THR A 5 4.87 -24.01 5.74
CA THR A 5 5.95 -23.22 6.33
C THR A 5 6.88 -22.61 5.27
N ALA A 6 7.14 -23.34 4.19
CA ALA A 6 7.96 -22.85 3.08
C ALA A 6 7.30 -21.66 2.34
N THR A 7 6.00 -21.74 2.04
CA THR A 7 5.26 -20.64 1.39
C THR A 7 5.11 -19.42 2.31
N ALA A 8 4.89 -19.62 3.61
CA ALA A 8 4.86 -18.54 4.59
C ALA A 8 6.22 -17.83 4.70
N PHE A 9 7.32 -18.59 4.68
CA PHE A 9 8.68 -18.03 4.71
C PHE A 9 9.00 -17.25 3.42
N ALA A 10 8.66 -17.79 2.24
CA ALA A 10 8.83 -17.10 0.97
C ALA A 10 8.04 -15.78 0.93
N ASN A 11 6.79 -15.78 1.40
CA ASN A 11 5.97 -14.58 1.52
C ASN A 11 6.60 -13.54 2.45
N PHE A 12 7.12 -13.96 3.60
CA PHE A 12 7.81 -13.07 4.55
C PHE A 12 9.07 -12.46 3.94
N ALA A 13 9.92 -13.28 3.31
CA ALA A 13 11.15 -12.83 2.67
C ALA A 13 10.88 -11.85 1.52
N ALA A 14 9.84 -12.11 0.71
CA ALA A 14 9.50 -11.27 -0.43
C ALA A 14 8.78 -9.97 -0.04
N CYS A 15 7.84 -10.02 0.90
CA CYS A 15 6.97 -8.88 1.20
C CYS A 15 7.49 -7.97 2.31
N SER A 16 8.34 -8.48 3.22
CA SER A 16 8.86 -7.65 4.32
C SER A 16 9.78 -6.50 3.88
N PRO A 17 10.64 -6.63 2.86
CA PRO A 17 11.41 -5.49 2.35
C PRO A 17 10.50 -4.42 1.75
N LEU A 18 9.50 -4.84 0.97
CA LEU A 18 8.50 -3.93 0.39
C LEU A 18 7.72 -3.20 1.49
N ALA A 19 7.29 -3.90 2.54
CA ALA A 19 6.57 -3.29 3.66
C ALA A 19 7.40 -2.21 4.37
N ARG A 20 8.68 -2.50 4.64
CA ARG A 20 9.60 -1.52 5.25
C ARG A 20 9.87 -0.34 4.32
N PHE A 21 10.08 -0.60 3.04
CA PHE A 21 10.26 0.45 2.03
C PHE A 21 9.03 1.37 1.97
N MET A 22 7.84 0.79 1.83
CA MET A 22 6.58 1.54 1.77
C MET A 22 6.34 2.34 3.05
N LEU A 23 6.64 1.78 4.22
CA LEU A 23 6.53 2.49 5.49
C LEU A 23 7.47 3.71 5.54
N ALA A 24 8.74 3.53 5.19
CA ALA A 24 9.72 4.61 5.19
C ALA A 24 9.39 5.69 4.13
N TYR A 25 8.99 5.27 2.94
CA TYR A 25 8.54 6.15 1.86
C TYR A 25 7.35 7.01 2.32
N LEU A 26 6.28 6.39 2.82
CA LEU A 26 5.08 7.09 3.20
C LEU A 26 5.28 7.98 4.44
N ALA A 27 6.12 7.55 5.39
CA ALA A 27 6.49 8.37 6.54
C ALA A 27 7.25 9.63 6.08
N THR A 28 8.18 9.48 5.15
CA THR A 28 8.95 10.60 4.59
C THR A 28 8.05 11.57 3.81
N ASP A 29 7.16 11.04 2.96
CA ASP A 29 6.20 11.87 2.19
C ASP A 29 5.23 12.61 3.11
N THR A 30 4.81 11.97 4.21
CA THR A 30 3.99 12.61 5.25
C THR A 30 4.74 13.75 5.94
N LEU A 31 6.00 13.53 6.35
CA LEU A 31 6.83 14.57 6.95
C LEU A 31 7.03 15.75 5.99
N TRP A 32 7.28 15.46 4.71
CA TRP A 32 7.41 16.48 3.68
C TRP A 32 6.13 17.31 3.52
N LEU A 33 4.97 16.65 3.51
CA LEU A 33 3.67 17.32 3.41
C LEU A 33 3.35 18.19 4.63
N LEU A 34 3.80 17.81 5.83
CA LEU A 34 3.68 18.63 7.04
C LEU A 34 4.55 19.88 6.97
N VAL A 35 5.74 19.78 6.38
CA VAL A 35 6.65 20.93 6.19
C VAL A 35 6.14 21.86 5.08
N GLN A 36 5.60 21.32 3.99
CA GLN A 36 5.13 22.10 2.84
C GLN A 36 3.72 21.69 2.37
N PRO A 37 2.66 22.08 3.08
CA PRO A 37 1.29 21.65 2.75
C PRO A 37 0.74 22.28 1.46
N THR A 38 1.35 23.36 0.96
CA THR A 38 0.88 24.08 -0.24
C THR A 38 1.18 23.35 -1.56
N ILE A 39 2.03 22.32 -1.53
CA ILE A 39 2.42 21.54 -2.72
C ILE A 39 1.26 20.71 -3.30
N VAL A 40 0.22 20.45 -2.50
CA VAL A 40 -0.97 19.72 -2.91
C VAL A 40 -2.23 20.55 -2.66
N ARG A 41 -3.27 20.30 -3.46
CA ARG A 41 -4.54 21.03 -3.36
C ARG A 41 -5.34 20.72 -2.09
N ALA A 42 -5.21 19.51 -1.54
CA ALA A 42 -6.01 19.02 -0.41
C ALA A 42 -5.12 18.32 0.65
N PRO A 43 -4.26 19.07 1.35
CA PRO A 43 -3.26 18.49 2.25
C PRO A 43 -3.89 17.70 3.41
N ARG A 44 -5.01 18.18 3.96
CA ARG A 44 -5.72 17.51 5.07
C ARG A 44 -6.22 16.11 4.69
N THR A 45 -6.83 15.98 3.51
CA THR A 45 -7.31 14.69 3.01
C THR A 45 -6.16 13.73 2.76
N LEU A 46 -5.05 14.22 2.21
CA LEU A 46 -3.87 13.40 1.96
C LEU A 46 -3.19 12.96 3.27
N LEU A 47 -3.09 13.84 4.27
CA LEU A 47 -2.58 13.49 5.61
C LEU A 47 -3.45 12.43 6.31
N ALA A 48 -4.78 12.56 6.23
CA ALA A 48 -5.69 11.56 6.77
C ALA A 48 -5.50 10.20 6.08
N HIS A 49 -5.37 10.20 4.74
CA HIS A 49 -5.05 9.00 3.98
C HIS A 49 -3.72 8.38 4.43
N HIS A 50 -2.64 9.17 4.52
CA HIS A 50 -1.34 8.66 4.95
C HIS A 50 -1.38 8.08 6.36
N THR A 51 -2.12 8.70 7.27
CA THR A 51 -2.28 8.20 8.64
C THR A 51 -2.92 6.82 8.64
N VAL A 52 -4.01 6.63 7.89
CA VAL A 52 -4.67 5.33 7.75
C VAL A 52 -3.75 4.32 7.07
N THR A 53 -3.08 4.69 5.98
CA THR A 53 -2.20 3.80 5.22
C THR A 53 -0.97 3.39 6.04
N LEU A 54 -0.37 4.31 6.83
CA LEU A 54 0.72 3.99 7.75
C LEU A 54 0.29 2.99 8.82
N ALA A 55 -0.90 3.19 9.41
CA ALA A 55 -1.45 2.24 10.39
C ALA A 55 -1.69 0.85 9.75
N LEU A 56 -2.23 0.82 8.53
CA LEU A 56 -2.44 -0.42 7.79
C LEU A 56 -1.14 -1.11 7.37
N LEU A 57 -0.06 -0.37 7.07
CA LEU A 57 1.27 -0.92 6.76
C LEU A 57 2.01 -1.42 7.99
N LEU A 58 1.76 -0.83 9.17
CA LEU A 58 2.34 -1.31 10.42
C LEU A 58 1.76 -2.66 10.84
N HIS A 59 0.47 -2.89 10.58
CA HIS A 59 -0.23 -4.15 10.90
C HIS A 59 0.45 -5.43 10.36
N PRO A 60 0.77 -5.57 9.06
CA PRO A 60 1.41 -6.78 8.56
C PRO A 60 2.85 -6.97 9.08
N LEU A 61 3.52 -5.91 9.55
CA LEU A 61 4.83 -6.04 10.20
C LEU A 61 4.73 -6.67 11.59
N THR A 62 3.61 -6.47 12.30
CA THR A 62 3.31 -7.15 13.58
C THR A 62 2.56 -8.48 13.36
N HIS A 63 1.87 -8.63 12.23
CA HIS A 63 1.07 -9.80 11.90
C HIS A 63 1.49 -10.42 10.55
N ARG A 64 2.52 -11.29 10.61
CA ARG A 64 3.20 -11.87 9.44
C ARG A 64 2.28 -12.49 8.37
N PRO A 65 1.18 -13.19 8.69
CA PRO A 65 0.30 -13.76 7.65
C PRO A 65 -0.25 -12.70 6.69
N HIS A 66 -0.45 -11.46 7.16
CA HIS A 66 -1.03 -10.37 6.38
C HIS A 66 -0.01 -9.64 5.50
N LEU A 67 1.29 -9.97 5.56
CA LEU A 67 2.31 -9.39 4.68
C LEU A 67 1.99 -9.55 3.19
N ARG A 68 1.24 -10.60 2.83
CA ARG A 68 0.79 -10.83 1.45
C ARG A 68 -0.11 -9.72 0.88
N TYR A 69 -0.73 -8.91 1.74
CA TYR A 69 -1.57 -7.78 1.31
C TYR A 69 -0.76 -6.51 1.06
N VAL A 70 0.51 -6.45 1.48
CA VAL A 70 1.36 -5.26 1.26
C VAL A 70 1.52 -4.93 -0.23
N PRO A 71 1.83 -5.89 -1.13
CA PRO A 71 1.85 -5.61 -2.55
C PRO A 71 0.53 -5.03 -3.05
N TRP A 72 -0.60 -5.55 -2.58
CA TRP A 72 -1.94 -5.15 -3.01
C TRP A 72 -2.25 -3.69 -2.66
N LEU A 73 -1.81 -3.26 -1.48
CA LEU A 73 -1.90 -1.88 -1.02
C LEU A 73 -0.95 -0.97 -1.83
N SER A 74 0.27 -1.44 -2.14
CA SER A 74 1.29 -0.63 -2.81
C SER A 74 1.03 -0.38 -4.31
N VAL A 75 0.18 -1.17 -4.97
CA VAL A 75 -0.14 -0.98 -6.41
C VAL A 75 -0.64 0.44 -6.70
N VAL A 76 -1.33 1.06 -5.74
CA VAL A 76 -1.87 2.42 -5.92
C VAL A 76 -0.78 3.46 -6.19
N GLU A 77 0.45 3.24 -5.69
CA GLU A 77 1.57 4.14 -5.90
C GLU A 77 2.06 4.17 -7.35
N VAL A 78 1.72 3.17 -8.16
CA VAL A 78 2.02 3.20 -9.60
C VAL A 78 1.27 4.37 -10.25
N ASN A 79 0.03 4.64 -9.84
CA ASN A 79 -0.69 5.81 -10.35
C ASN A 79 -0.07 7.11 -9.84
N THR A 80 0.30 7.18 -8.55
CA THR A 80 0.99 8.34 -7.96
C THR A 80 2.30 8.63 -8.71
N PHE A 81 3.09 7.60 -9.01
CA PHE A 81 4.32 7.70 -9.77
C PHE A 81 4.08 8.34 -11.15
N PHE A 82 3.11 7.85 -11.92
CA PHE A 82 2.80 8.45 -13.22
C PHE A 82 2.24 9.87 -13.10
N VAL A 83 1.45 10.18 -12.07
CA VAL A 83 0.99 11.54 -11.78
C VAL A 83 2.15 12.50 -11.52
N VAL A 84 3.14 12.09 -10.72
CA VAL A 84 4.32 12.91 -10.45
C VAL A 84 5.17 13.02 -11.70
N LEU A 85 5.43 11.91 -12.38
CA LEU A 85 6.30 11.88 -13.55
C LEU A 85 5.79 12.77 -14.69
N ARG A 86 4.48 12.76 -14.99
CA ARG A 86 3.89 13.64 -16.03
C ARG A 86 3.91 15.14 -15.69
N ARG A 87 4.08 15.51 -14.41
CA ARG A 87 4.26 16.92 -14.01
C ARG A 87 5.66 17.42 -14.33
N HIS A 88 6.65 16.53 -14.28
CA HIS A 88 8.04 16.86 -14.55
C HIS A 88 8.42 16.65 -16.02
N LEU A 89 7.86 15.61 -16.65
CA LEU A 89 8.13 15.24 -18.04
C LEU A 89 6.84 15.34 -18.85
N LYS A 90 6.82 16.23 -19.84
CA LYS A 90 5.67 16.43 -20.72
C LYS A 90 5.78 15.51 -21.94
N HIS A 91 5.46 14.24 -21.75
CA HIS A 91 5.51 13.24 -22.83
C HIS A 91 4.15 12.51 -22.97
N PRO A 92 3.60 12.35 -24.18
CA PRO A 92 2.25 11.81 -24.38
C PRO A 92 2.08 10.37 -23.89
N ILE A 93 3.15 9.56 -23.94
CA ILE A 93 3.14 8.20 -23.36
C ILE A 93 2.87 8.24 -21.85
N LEU A 94 3.36 9.25 -21.12
CA LEU A 94 3.13 9.35 -19.68
C LEU A 94 1.67 9.66 -19.35
N ASP A 95 1.00 10.44 -20.21
CA ASP A 95 -0.44 10.65 -20.08
C ASP A 95 -1.22 9.36 -20.35
N MET A 96 -0.84 8.59 -21.37
CA MET A 96 -1.43 7.28 -21.65
C MET A 96 -1.23 6.30 -20.48
N LEU A 97 -0.02 6.20 -19.93
CA LEU A 97 0.30 5.36 -18.77
C LEU A 97 -0.43 5.82 -17.51
N PHE A 98 -0.55 7.13 -17.31
CA PHE A 98 -1.36 7.68 -16.23
C PHE A 98 -2.83 7.27 -16.38
N VAL A 99 -3.44 7.42 -17.56
CA VAL A 99 -4.84 7.06 -17.79
C VAL A 99 -5.05 5.56 -17.62
N ALA A 100 -4.17 4.74 -18.21
CA ALA A 100 -4.23 3.29 -18.08
C ALA A 100 -4.14 2.85 -16.61
N SER A 101 -3.13 3.33 -15.88
CA SER A 101 -2.99 3.02 -14.45
C SER A 101 -4.17 3.53 -13.63
N TRP A 102 -4.72 4.71 -13.95
CA TRP A 102 -5.89 5.25 -13.27
C TRP A 102 -7.12 4.35 -13.46
N ILE A 103 -7.41 3.89 -14.69
CA ILE A 103 -8.53 2.98 -14.96
C ILE A 103 -8.33 1.66 -14.22
N LEU A 104 -7.17 1.03 -14.37
CA LEU A 104 -6.85 -0.24 -13.73
C LEU A 104 -6.99 -0.17 -12.21
N ILE A 105 -6.49 0.91 -11.60
CA ILE A 105 -6.51 1.06 -10.15
C ILE A 105 -7.89 1.51 -9.65
N ARG A 106 -8.48 2.56 -10.22
CA ARG A 106 -9.71 3.17 -9.69
C ARG A 106 -10.97 2.43 -10.08
N VAL A 107 -11.02 1.87 -11.29
CA VAL A 107 -12.23 1.22 -11.82
C VAL A 107 -12.22 -0.27 -11.51
N LEU A 108 -11.07 -0.93 -11.56
CA LEU A 108 -10.99 -2.38 -11.36
C LEU A 108 -10.50 -2.73 -9.94
N TRP A 109 -9.33 -2.23 -9.55
CA TRP A 109 -8.68 -2.64 -8.30
C TRP A 109 -9.43 -2.18 -7.04
N PHE A 110 -9.85 -0.93 -7.01
CA PHE A 110 -10.52 -0.31 -5.87
C PHE A 110 -11.82 -0.99 -5.45
N PRO A 111 -12.74 -1.38 -6.36
CA PRO A 111 -13.90 -2.18 -5.97
C PRO A 111 -13.55 -3.64 -5.71
N TYR A 112 -12.57 -4.19 -6.42
CA TYR A 112 -12.17 -5.60 -6.26
C TYR A 112 -11.63 -5.92 -4.87
N VAL A 113 -10.69 -5.13 -4.34
CA VAL A 113 -10.04 -5.40 -3.05
C VAL A 113 -11.04 -5.53 -1.88
N PRO A 114 -11.93 -4.55 -1.60
CA PRO A 114 -12.89 -4.66 -0.51
C PRO A 114 -13.87 -5.81 -0.75
N LEU A 115 -14.33 -6.03 -1.98
CA LEU A 115 -15.21 -7.16 -2.30
C LEU A 115 -14.51 -8.49 -2.02
N HIS A 116 -13.26 -8.63 -2.42
CA HIS A 116 -12.46 -9.83 -2.16
C HIS A 116 -12.26 -10.04 -0.65
N LEU A 117 -11.94 -8.99 0.10
CA LEU A 117 -11.79 -9.07 1.54
C LEU A 117 -13.11 -9.44 2.22
N LEU A 118 -14.24 -8.88 1.80
CA LEU A 118 -15.56 -9.18 2.38
C LEU A 118 -16.01 -10.63 2.09
N LEU A 119 -15.77 -11.15 0.90
CA LEU A 119 -16.25 -12.48 0.49
C LEU A 119 -15.30 -13.62 0.86
N PHE A 120 -13.99 -13.36 0.85
CA PHE A 120 -12.96 -14.42 0.92
C PHE A 120 -11.99 -14.29 2.09
N ALA A 121 -11.86 -13.12 2.74
CA ALA A 121 -10.99 -13.03 3.91
C ALA A 121 -11.66 -13.69 5.12
N ARG A 122 -11.32 -14.96 5.35
CA ARG A 122 -11.73 -15.75 6.53
C ARG A 122 -10.61 -15.85 7.58
N GLU A 123 -9.59 -15.00 7.47
CA GLU A 123 -8.45 -15.05 8.37
C GLU A 123 -8.87 -14.57 9.76
N PRO A 124 -8.60 -15.36 10.82
CA PRO A 124 -8.93 -14.93 12.17
C PRO A 124 -8.13 -13.67 12.50
N TRP A 125 -8.81 -12.66 13.04
CA TRP A 125 -8.14 -11.52 13.61
C TRP A 125 -7.20 -11.99 14.74
N PRO A 126 -6.00 -11.41 14.91
CA PRO A 126 -5.13 -11.73 16.02
C PRO A 126 -5.92 -11.75 17.34
N ALA A 127 -6.06 -12.92 17.94
CA ALA A 127 -6.52 -13.00 19.33
C ALA A 127 -5.47 -12.29 20.19
N ARG A 128 -5.92 -11.46 21.14
CA ARG A 128 -5.11 -10.54 21.95
C ARG A 128 -3.99 -11.19 22.82
N HIS A 129 -3.73 -12.49 22.69
CA HIS A 129 -2.99 -13.30 23.66
C HIS A 129 -1.78 -14.10 23.13
N THR A 130 -1.33 -13.92 21.88
CA THR A 130 -0.24 -14.75 21.31
C THR A 130 0.99 -13.97 20.84
N LEU A 131 1.35 -12.88 21.51
CA LEU A 131 2.69 -12.32 21.37
C LEU A 131 3.60 -13.00 22.41
N PRO A 132 4.51 -13.91 22.03
CA PRO A 132 5.62 -14.25 22.93
C PRO A 132 6.50 -13.01 23.06
N VAL A 133 6.66 -12.57 24.30
CA VAL A 133 7.62 -11.53 24.71
C VAL A 133 9.03 -12.01 24.40
#